data_AF-B9W9C5-F1
#
_entry.id   AF-B9W9C5-F1
#
_cell.length_a   1.000
_cell.length_b   1.000
_cell.length_c   1.000
_cell.angle_alpha   90.00
_cell.angle_beta   90.00
_cell.angle_gamma   90.00
#
_symmetry.space_group_name_H-M   'P 1'
#
loop_
_entity.id
_entity.type
_entity.pdbx_description
1 polymer ?
#
loop_
_entity_poly.entity_id
_entity_poly.type
_entity_poly.pdbx_seq_one_letter_code
_entity_poly.pdbx_strand_id
1 'polypeptide(L)'
;MFRNQSRHLVRSILASHRVLPSTHTAVSPILNQSIKFYSSKDNAADKSQGKDQSKSILNDDMLARAGFEDVEPKEETSNGEEEQSTKQTGRKRKRAQTSKDLQREKYANMFYLSALLFGVAGIGYMSRDWDSEKEQEDMDGKNVENGYAPKLMYERLSKRLGSLFTFFSEPAFENLLPPPPPEQYRRPLTLVVTLDDFLIHSNWDTQHGWRTGKRPGLDYFLGYLSQYYEIVVFASNSQIYSDKTVNKLDPYHAYISYALFREACRYKDGKLIKDLSLLNRDLGKTVMIDVDEDSAALQPENSIIVKKWEGQPDEYLISLIPFLEYLATQPVKDVRPILNSYKDKSNIVAEFTERENKLREQWKKDHGGNNGKPNAGNFIAKLLGIPVPEPKMPLDIIREHGQLQYEHFQKYLQENAHKFLEEEQKMKDEFGKVTLNKLITEGAPNPEEIAKVQQQRALEEAQKQQEGHK
;
A
#
# COMPACT_ATOMS: atom_id res chain seq x y z
N MET A 1 84.60 5.74 20.85
CA MET A 1 83.80 6.58 21.77
C MET A 1 82.51 6.95 21.05
N PHE A 2 81.37 6.57 21.64
CA PHE A 2 79.97 6.91 21.28
C PHE A 2 79.50 6.56 19.85
N ARG A 3 78.66 5.56 19.56
CA ARG A 3 77.62 4.83 20.34
C ARG A 3 76.62 5.76 21.01
N ASN A 4 75.45 5.91 20.37
CA ASN A 4 74.13 6.32 20.89
C ASN A 4 73.51 7.41 20.01
N GLN A 5 72.57 7.00 19.16
CA GLN A 5 71.21 7.56 19.05
C GLN A 5 70.60 7.13 17.71
N SER A 6 70.07 5.90 17.66
CA SER A 6 68.93 5.54 16.78
C SER A 6 68.44 4.12 17.11
N ARG A 7 68.11 3.88 18.38
CA ARG A 7 67.47 2.64 18.86
C ARG A 7 66.39 2.99 19.89
N HIS A 8 65.45 3.85 19.50
CA HIS A 8 64.20 4.08 20.23
C HIS A 8 63.10 4.38 19.23
N LEU A 9 62.55 3.34 18.59
CA LEU A 9 61.21 3.38 17.97
C LEU A 9 60.66 2.00 17.53
N VAL A 10 61.21 0.87 18.01
CA VAL A 10 60.71 -0.48 17.64
C VAL A 10 60.59 -1.44 18.84
N ARG A 11 60.37 -0.93 20.06
CA ARG A 11 60.06 -1.79 21.22
C ARG A 11 59.03 -1.14 22.14
N SER A 12 57.75 -1.29 21.81
CA SER A 12 56.69 -1.24 22.82
C SER A 12 55.42 -2.02 22.44
N ILE A 13 55.51 -3.01 21.56
CA ILE A 13 54.35 -3.86 21.22
C ILE A 13 54.79 -5.31 21.40
N LEU A 14 54.75 -5.77 22.65
CA LEU A 14 54.60 -7.17 23.08
C LEU A 14 54.95 -7.24 24.58
N ALA A 15 53.92 -7.08 25.42
CA ALA A 15 53.74 -7.80 26.69
C ALA A 15 52.71 -7.06 27.55
N SER A 16 51.48 -7.55 27.55
CA SER A 16 50.69 -7.74 28.77
C SER A 16 49.41 -8.48 28.42
N HIS A 17 49.43 -9.79 28.66
CA HIS A 17 48.23 -10.55 28.96
C HIS A 17 47.55 -9.91 30.18
N ARG A 18 46.33 -9.41 29.99
CA ARG A 18 45.33 -9.32 31.05
C ARG A 18 43.95 -9.55 30.44
N VAL A 19 43.25 -10.47 31.09
CA VAL A 19 41.89 -10.92 30.83
C VAL A 19 40.91 -9.92 31.46
N LEU A 20 39.77 -9.70 30.77
CA LEU A 20 38.52 -8.99 31.16
C LEU A 20 38.43 -7.47 30.90
N PRO A 21 37.21 -6.88 30.71
CA PRO A 21 35.87 -7.48 30.62
C PRO A 21 35.04 -7.07 29.38
N SER A 22 33.96 -7.81 29.14
CA SER A 22 32.83 -7.42 28.29
C SER A 22 32.21 -6.12 28.82
N THR A 23 32.33 -5.02 28.08
CA THR A 23 31.58 -3.80 28.37
C THR A 23 30.22 -3.89 27.71
N HIS A 24 29.24 -4.36 28.49
CA HIS A 24 27.84 -4.01 28.28
C HIS A 24 27.72 -2.48 28.39
N THR A 25 27.41 -1.81 27.30
CA THR A 25 26.90 -0.44 27.34
C THR A 25 25.48 -0.50 27.90
N ALA A 26 25.38 -0.15 29.18
CA ALA A 26 24.12 -0.01 29.90
C ALA A 26 23.30 1.14 29.28
N VAL A 27 22.13 0.80 28.73
CA VAL A 27 21.06 1.75 28.46
C VAL A 27 20.41 2.10 29.80
N SER A 28 20.33 3.39 30.11
CA SER A 28 19.67 3.93 31.29
C SER A 28 18.22 3.46 31.39
N PRO A 29 17.74 2.97 32.55
CA PRO A 29 16.37 2.50 32.69
C PRO A 29 15.42 3.69 32.80
N ILE A 30 14.50 3.78 31.83
CA ILE A 30 13.34 4.66 31.90
C ILE A 30 12.39 4.11 32.98
N LEU A 31 11.99 5.00 33.89
CA LEU A 31 10.89 4.90 34.87
C LEU A 31 10.17 3.53 34.96
N ASN A 32 10.61 2.71 35.90
CA ASN A 32 9.92 1.49 36.31
C ASN A 32 8.84 1.87 37.33
N GLN A 33 7.61 2.15 36.90
CA GLN A 33 6.48 2.17 37.83
C GLN A 33 6.13 0.72 38.18
N SER A 34 6.51 0.35 39.39
CA SER A 34 6.23 -0.95 40.00
C SER A 34 4.73 -1.21 40.08
N ILE A 35 4.22 -2.13 39.25
CA ILE A 35 2.89 -2.70 39.46
C ILE A 35 3.07 -3.93 40.35
N LYS A 36 2.44 -3.88 41.53
CA LYS A 36 2.40 -4.95 42.51
C LYS A 36 1.76 -6.19 41.91
N PHE A 37 2.45 -7.33 41.96
CA PHE A 37 1.85 -8.64 41.75
C PHE A 37 0.92 -8.95 42.93
N TYR A 38 -0.37 -9.18 42.66
CA TYR A 38 -1.26 -9.87 43.58
C TYR A 38 -1.68 -11.20 42.98
N SER A 39 -1.41 -12.25 43.76
CA SER A 39 -1.72 -13.65 43.52
C SER A 39 -3.24 -13.87 43.40
N SER A 40 -3.63 -14.69 42.43
CA SER A 40 -4.96 -15.32 42.37
C SER A 40 -5.09 -16.39 43.46
N LYS A 41 -6.29 -16.45 44.06
CA LYS A 41 -6.96 -17.47 44.93
C LYS A 41 -7.64 -16.76 46.11
N ASP A 42 -8.90 -16.97 46.46
CA ASP A 42 -10.00 -17.84 46.06
C ASP A 42 -11.30 -17.13 46.52
N ASN A 43 -12.42 -17.39 45.85
CA ASN A 43 -13.69 -17.83 46.45
C ASN A 43 -14.92 -17.37 45.66
N ALA A 44 -15.60 -18.39 45.15
CA ALA A 44 -17.01 -18.37 44.79
C ALA A 44 -17.86 -17.93 45.99
N ALA A 45 -18.87 -17.09 45.75
CA ALA A 45 -20.27 -17.39 46.06
C ALA A 45 -21.15 -16.14 45.89
N ASP A 46 -22.17 -16.32 45.05
CA ASP A 46 -23.56 -15.90 45.27
C ASP A 46 -24.07 -14.54 44.78
N LYS A 47 -25.30 -14.64 44.26
CA LYS A 47 -26.36 -13.64 44.08
C LYS A 47 -26.42 -12.72 42.85
N SER A 48 -27.38 -13.10 42.01
CA SER A 48 -28.58 -12.33 41.59
C SER A 48 -28.44 -11.23 40.52
N GLN A 49 -29.11 -11.53 39.39
CA GLN A 49 -30.07 -10.70 38.64
C GLN A 49 -29.74 -9.23 38.33
N GLY A 50 -29.71 -8.93 37.03
CA GLY A 50 -29.85 -7.59 36.48
C GLY A 50 -29.62 -7.55 34.97
N LYS A 51 -30.59 -8.00 34.17
CA LYS A 51 -30.64 -7.68 32.73
C LYS A 51 -31.25 -6.28 32.58
N ASP A 52 -30.42 -5.27 32.33
CA ASP A 52 -30.88 -3.99 31.79
C ASP A 52 -31.23 -4.19 30.30
N GLN A 53 -32.53 -4.20 29.99
CA GLN A 53 -33.04 -3.98 28.64
C GLN A 53 -33.39 -2.50 28.48
N SER A 54 -32.83 -1.89 27.44
CA SER A 54 -33.08 -0.52 27.02
C SER A 54 -34.58 -0.25 26.81
N LYS A 55 -35.12 0.76 27.49
CA LYS A 55 -36.48 1.25 27.24
C LYS A 55 -36.50 2.07 25.95
N SER A 56 -37.34 1.65 25.00
CA SER A 56 -37.62 2.39 23.76
C SER A 56 -38.28 3.74 24.08
N ILE A 57 -37.85 4.80 23.40
CA ILE A 57 -38.30 6.20 23.59
C ILE A 57 -39.71 6.45 23.01
N LEU A 58 -40.35 5.43 22.43
CA LEU A 58 -41.72 5.50 21.94
C LEU A 58 -42.66 4.87 22.97
N ASN A 59 -43.32 5.71 23.77
CA ASN A 59 -44.43 5.31 24.62
C ASN A 59 -45.75 5.52 23.88
N ASP A 60 -46.73 4.65 24.16
CA ASP A 60 -48.05 4.59 23.52
C ASP A 60 -48.82 5.91 23.51
N ASP A 61 -48.51 6.82 24.43
CA ASP A 61 -49.07 8.18 24.50
C ASP A 61 -48.67 9.07 23.31
N MET A 62 -47.47 8.87 22.72
CA MET A 62 -47.05 9.57 21.51
C MET A 62 -47.68 8.98 20.25
N LEU A 63 -47.99 7.68 20.25
CA LEU A 63 -48.69 7.01 19.16
C LEU A 63 -50.18 7.40 19.13
N ALA A 64 -50.82 7.52 20.29
CA ALA A 64 -52.20 7.99 20.43
C ALA A 64 -52.37 9.44 19.93
N ARG A 65 -51.39 10.30 20.19
CA ARG A 65 -51.40 11.70 19.71
C ARG A 65 -51.15 11.84 18.20
N ALA A 66 -50.62 10.81 17.55
CA ALA A 66 -50.35 10.77 16.10
C ALA A 66 -51.52 10.18 15.27
N GLY A 67 -52.61 9.75 15.90
CA GLY A 67 -53.86 9.36 15.22
C GLY A 67 -53.88 7.95 14.62
N PHE A 68 -53.04 7.03 15.10
CA PHE A 68 -53.13 5.61 14.78
C PHE A 68 -53.85 4.88 15.92
N GLU A 69 -55.17 4.71 15.80
CA GLU A 69 -55.92 3.72 16.60
C GLU A 69 -56.14 2.48 15.73
N ASP A 70 -55.39 1.41 16.01
CA ASP A 70 -55.80 0.06 15.62
C ASP A 70 -56.80 -0.44 16.66
N VAL A 71 -58.05 -0.63 16.22
CA VAL A 71 -59.11 -1.20 17.05
C VAL A 71 -58.94 -2.72 17.04
N GLU A 72 -58.32 -3.28 18.09
CA GLU A 72 -58.52 -4.68 18.42
C GLU A 72 -59.86 -4.86 19.18
N PRO A 73 -60.62 -5.93 18.92
CA PRO A 73 -61.87 -6.19 19.63
C PRO A 73 -61.56 -6.73 21.04
N LYS A 74 -62.22 -6.15 22.04
CA LYS A 74 -62.22 -6.67 23.42
C LYS A 74 -62.98 -8.00 23.45
N GLU A 75 -62.34 -9.04 24.00
CA GLU A 75 -63.02 -10.24 24.48
C GLU A 75 -63.88 -9.89 25.71
N GLU A 76 -65.13 -10.34 25.68
CA GLU A 76 -66.11 -10.19 26.76
C GLU A 76 -65.90 -11.25 27.86
N THR A 77 -66.20 -10.86 29.09
CA THR A 77 -66.70 -11.80 30.11
C THR A 77 -68.03 -11.29 30.64
N SER A 78 -69.13 -11.95 30.28
CA SER A 78 -70.15 -12.48 31.21
C SER A 78 -71.40 -12.96 30.45
N ASN A 79 -71.96 -14.06 30.95
CA ASN A 79 -72.98 -14.92 30.35
C ASN A 79 -74.38 -14.28 30.17
N GLY A 80 -75.09 -14.76 29.15
CA GLY A 80 -76.47 -15.23 29.31
C GLY A 80 -77.50 -14.81 28.26
N GLU A 81 -77.95 -15.82 27.49
CA GLU A 81 -79.28 -16.01 26.83
C GLU A 81 -79.35 -15.96 25.30
N GLU A 82 -80.00 -17.01 24.78
CA GLU A 82 -80.17 -17.40 23.38
C GLU A 82 -81.19 -16.52 22.64
N GLU A 83 -80.91 -16.16 21.38
CA GLU A 83 -81.93 -16.19 20.32
C GLU A 83 -81.32 -16.23 18.91
N GLN A 84 -82.09 -16.82 18.00
CA GLN A 84 -81.67 -17.37 16.71
C GLN A 84 -81.45 -16.34 15.59
N SER A 85 -80.60 -16.77 14.65
CA SER A 85 -80.64 -16.46 13.20
C SER A 85 -80.16 -15.07 12.75
N THR A 86 -79.11 -15.04 11.92
CA THR A 86 -79.17 -14.75 10.47
C THR A 86 -77.75 -14.73 9.89
N LYS A 87 -77.48 -15.62 8.92
CA LYS A 87 -76.29 -15.51 8.05
C LYS A 87 -76.39 -14.22 7.23
N GLN A 88 -75.65 -13.18 7.58
CA GLN A 88 -75.41 -12.04 6.69
C GLN A 88 -73.97 -12.07 6.17
N THR A 89 -73.88 -12.11 4.86
CA THR A 89 -72.68 -11.93 4.04
C THR A 89 -71.86 -10.73 4.52
N GLY A 90 -70.64 -10.98 5.02
CA GLY A 90 -69.70 -9.94 5.43
C GLY A 90 -69.22 -9.10 4.25
N ARG A 91 -70.02 -8.11 3.85
CA ARG A 91 -69.59 -7.02 2.97
C ARG A 91 -68.62 -6.17 3.78
N LYS A 92 -67.30 -6.30 3.53
CA LYS A 92 -66.25 -5.46 4.15
C LYS A 92 -66.71 -4.00 4.13
N ARG A 93 -67.04 -3.44 5.29
CA ARG A 93 -67.38 -2.01 5.42
C ARG A 93 -66.18 -1.21 4.93
N LYS A 94 -66.36 -0.43 3.86
CA LYS A 94 -65.33 0.51 3.39
C LYS A 94 -65.06 1.46 4.55
N ARG A 95 -63.81 1.51 5.03
CA ARG A 95 -63.35 2.49 6.02
C ARG A 95 -63.76 3.88 5.52
N ALA A 96 -64.37 4.70 6.38
CA ALA A 96 -64.72 6.07 6.01
C ALA A 96 -63.42 6.85 5.81
N GLN A 97 -63.03 7.09 4.56
CA GLN A 97 -61.81 7.85 4.24
C GLN A 97 -62.05 9.34 4.54
N THR A 98 -61.15 9.94 5.32
CA THR A 98 -61.20 11.37 5.61
C THR A 98 -60.79 12.17 4.37
N SER A 99 -61.28 13.41 4.22
CA SER A 99 -60.91 14.28 3.09
C SER A 99 -59.40 14.48 2.93
N LYS A 100 -58.64 14.46 4.03
CA LYS A 100 -57.17 14.51 4.03
C LYS A 100 -56.52 13.21 3.52
N ASP A 101 -57.12 12.05 3.79
CA ASP A 101 -56.62 10.77 3.29
C ASP A 101 -56.80 10.67 1.78
N LEU A 102 -57.95 11.12 1.26
CA LEU A 102 -58.20 11.23 -0.17
C LEU A 102 -57.22 12.20 -0.87
N GLN A 103 -56.83 13.29 -0.21
CA GLN A 103 -55.80 14.19 -0.75
C GLN A 103 -54.42 13.52 -0.79
N ARG A 104 -54.03 12.83 0.29
CA ARG A 104 -52.76 12.07 0.34
C ARG A 104 -52.72 10.96 -0.71
N GLU A 105 -53.82 10.23 -0.92
CA GLU A 105 -53.94 9.22 -1.97
C GLU A 105 -53.80 9.84 -3.36
N LYS A 106 -54.40 11.01 -3.62
CA LYS A 106 -54.22 11.73 -4.89
C LYS A 106 -52.77 12.15 -5.12
N TYR A 107 -52.11 12.72 -4.10
CA TYR A 107 -50.70 13.09 -4.19
C TYR A 107 -49.78 11.87 -4.35
N ALA A 108 -50.07 10.77 -3.65
CA ALA A 108 -49.33 9.52 -3.78
C ALA A 108 -49.52 8.91 -5.17
N ASN A 109 -50.74 8.85 -5.69
CA ASN A 109 -51.01 8.36 -7.04
C ASN A 109 -50.37 9.24 -8.10
N MET A 110 -50.40 10.56 -7.93
CA MET A 110 -49.72 11.50 -8.82
C MET A 110 -48.20 11.32 -8.76
N PHE A 111 -47.64 11.08 -7.58
CA PHE A 111 -46.22 10.76 -7.40
C PHE A 111 -45.85 9.43 -8.07
N TYR A 112 -46.63 8.36 -7.90
CA TYR A 112 -46.35 7.09 -8.57
C TYR A 112 -46.50 7.20 -10.09
N LEU A 113 -47.48 7.97 -10.58
CA LEU A 113 -47.66 8.22 -12.00
C LEU A 113 -46.49 9.02 -12.59
N SER A 114 -46.02 10.06 -11.89
CA SER A 114 -44.86 10.83 -12.32
C SER A 114 -43.59 9.99 -12.27
N ALA A 115 -43.37 9.22 -11.19
CA ALA A 115 -42.23 8.31 -11.06
C ALA A 115 -42.20 7.26 -12.17
N LEU A 116 -43.37 6.69 -12.54
CA LEU A 116 -43.48 5.75 -13.66
C LEU A 116 -43.16 6.43 -14.99
N LEU A 117 -43.68 7.64 -15.23
CA LEU A 117 -43.42 8.38 -16.46
C LEU A 117 -41.93 8.75 -16.60
N PHE A 118 -41.30 9.23 -15.53
CA PHE A 118 -39.85 9.48 -15.50
C PHE A 118 -39.04 8.19 -15.65
N GLY A 119 -39.47 7.08 -15.05
CA GLY A 119 -38.83 5.78 -15.21
C GLY A 119 -38.85 5.28 -16.65
N VAL A 120 -39.99 5.35 -17.33
CA VAL A 120 -40.14 4.97 -18.74
C VAL A 120 -39.31 5.89 -19.65
N ALA A 121 -39.35 7.21 -19.41
CA ALA A 121 -38.53 8.16 -20.14
C ALA A 121 -37.03 7.90 -19.94
N GLY A 122 -36.61 7.58 -18.71
CA GLY A 122 -35.24 7.21 -18.37
C GLY A 122 -34.77 5.93 -19.07
N ILE A 123 -35.60 4.88 -19.09
CA ILE A 123 -35.29 3.64 -19.85
C ILE A 123 -35.19 3.93 -21.34
N GLY A 124 -36.12 4.74 -21.89
CA GLY A 124 -36.09 5.17 -23.28
C GLY A 124 -34.78 5.90 -23.62
N TYR A 125 -34.38 6.86 -22.78
CA TYR A 125 -33.12 7.59 -22.91
C TYR A 125 -31.91 6.66 -22.83
N MET A 126 -31.88 5.72 -21.89
CA MET A 126 -30.77 4.76 -21.74
C MET A 126 -30.71 3.71 -22.87
N SER A 127 -31.79 3.53 -23.64
CA SER A 127 -31.84 2.61 -24.80
C SER A 127 -31.50 3.28 -26.14
N ARG A 128 -31.27 4.60 -26.15
CA ARG A 128 -30.93 5.38 -27.35
C ARG A 128 -29.64 4.87 -28.02
N ASP A 129 -29.43 5.23 -29.28
CA ASP A 129 -28.20 4.89 -30.00
C ASP A 129 -26.96 5.57 -29.38
N TRP A 130 -25.77 5.14 -29.77
CA TRP A 130 -24.52 5.77 -29.35
C TRP A 130 -24.33 7.11 -30.07
N ASP A 131 -24.00 8.20 -29.36
CA ASP A 131 -23.80 9.51 -29.98
C ASP A 131 -22.42 9.64 -30.64
N SER A 132 -21.42 8.92 -30.12
CA SER A 132 -20.03 9.01 -30.58
C SER A 132 -19.28 7.70 -30.41
N GLU A 133 -18.25 7.50 -31.24
CA GLU A 133 -17.33 6.36 -31.11
C GLU A 133 -16.68 6.32 -29.72
N LYS A 134 -16.37 7.48 -29.11
CA LYS A 134 -15.83 7.58 -27.74
C LYS A 134 -16.78 7.03 -26.67
N GLU A 135 -18.07 7.37 -26.74
CA GLU A 135 -19.09 6.81 -25.83
C GLU A 135 -19.16 5.28 -25.98
N GLN A 136 -18.94 4.77 -27.18
CA GLN A 136 -18.92 3.34 -27.45
C GLN A 136 -17.65 2.64 -26.93
N GLU A 137 -16.51 3.33 -26.91
CA GLU A 137 -15.27 2.82 -26.30
C GLU A 137 -15.36 2.82 -24.78
N ASP A 138 -15.78 3.92 -24.17
CA ASP A 138 -15.86 4.09 -22.71
C ASP A 138 -16.83 3.09 -22.06
N MET A 139 -17.89 2.73 -22.78
CA MET A 139 -18.94 1.82 -22.30
C MET A 139 -18.70 0.35 -22.69
N ASP A 140 -17.53 0.02 -23.26
CA ASP A 140 -17.19 -1.33 -23.75
C ASP A 140 -18.28 -1.91 -24.69
N GLY A 141 -18.74 -1.05 -25.61
CA GLY A 141 -19.88 -1.26 -26.49
C GLY A 141 -19.50 -1.50 -27.96
N LYS A 142 -18.21 -1.71 -28.28
CA LYS A 142 -17.70 -1.89 -29.66
C LYS A 142 -18.41 -3.01 -30.44
N ASN A 143 -19.00 -3.97 -29.73
CA ASN A 143 -19.71 -5.11 -30.31
C ASN A 143 -21.23 -4.88 -30.50
N VAL A 144 -21.77 -3.71 -30.12
CA VAL A 144 -23.21 -3.40 -30.18
C VAL A 144 -23.45 -2.28 -31.19
N GLU A 145 -24.07 -2.63 -32.31
CA GLU A 145 -24.43 -1.68 -33.37
C GLU A 145 -25.61 -0.77 -32.98
N ASN A 146 -25.72 0.36 -33.67
CA ASN A 146 -26.87 1.28 -33.56
C ASN A 146 -28.10 0.70 -34.27
N GLY A 147 -29.27 0.88 -33.67
CA GLY A 147 -30.52 0.39 -34.24
C GLY A 147 -31.61 0.10 -33.21
N TYR A 148 -32.85 0.09 -33.67
CA TYR A 148 -34.06 -0.06 -32.85
C TYR A 148 -34.52 -1.51 -32.66
N ALA A 149 -33.65 -2.49 -32.93
CA ALA A 149 -33.97 -3.87 -32.62
C ALA A 149 -34.07 -4.05 -31.09
N PRO A 150 -35.12 -4.70 -30.54
CA PRO A 150 -35.30 -4.82 -29.08
C PRO A 150 -34.10 -5.43 -28.35
N LYS A 151 -33.38 -6.36 -29.00
CA LYS A 151 -32.16 -6.97 -28.47
C LYS A 151 -31.01 -5.97 -28.34
N LEU A 152 -30.75 -5.17 -29.38
CA LEU A 152 -29.70 -4.15 -29.39
C LEU A 152 -30.01 -3.04 -28.38
N MET A 153 -31.28 -2.61 -28.30
CA MET A 153 -31.74 -1.65 -27.29
C MET A 153 -31.52 -2.14 -25.86
N TYR A 154 -31.77 -3.42 -25.60
CA TYR A 154 -31.53 -4.05 -24.30
C TYR A 154 -30.03 -4.15 -23.98
N GLU A 155 -29.19 -4.53 -24.94
CA GLU A 155 -27.73 -4.60 -24.76
C GLU A 155 -27.14 -3.22 -24.41
N ARG A 156 -27.57 -2.14 -25.09
CA ARG A 156 -27.18 -0.76 -24.75
C ARG A 156 -27.67 -0.33 -23.38
N LEU A 157 -28.94 -0.60 -23.06
CA LEU A 157 -29.51 -0.33 -21.74
C LEU A 157 -28.71 -1.04 -20.64
N SER A 158 -28.40 -2.32 -20.83
CA SER A 158 -27.62 -3.11 -19.89
C SER A 158 -26.21 -2.57 -19.70
N LYS A 159 -25.54 -2.14 -20.78
CA LYS A 159 -24.19 -1.55 -20.72
C LYS A 159 -24.20 -0.20 -19.99
N ARG A 160 -25.16 0.68 -20.30
CA ARG A 160 -25.30 1.97 -19.60
C ARG A 160 -25.76 1.83 -18.14
N LEU A 161 -26.60 0.84 -17.82
CA LEU A 161 -26.94 0.54 -16.42
C LEU A 161 -25.73 -0.04 -15.68
N GLY A 162 -24.93 -0.88 -16.34
CA GLY A 162 -23.69 -1.41 -15.81
C GLY A 162 -22.66 -0.31 -15.50
N SER A 163 -22.51 0.68 -16.37
CA SER A 163 -21.59 1.80 -16.14
C SER A 163 -21.99 2.72 -14.99
N LEU A 164 -23.27 2.80 -14.63
CA LEU A 164 -23.67 3.48 -13.39
C LEU A 164 -23.09 2.79 -12.14
N PHE A 165 -22.75 1.50 -12.24
CA PHE A 165 -22.11 0.73 -11.17
C PHE A 165 -20.59 0.58 -11.34
N THR A 166 -19.99 1.00 -12.46
CA THR A 166 -18.53 0.93 -12.65
C THR A 166 -17.78 1.87 -11.72
N PHE A 167 -18.40 2.98 -11.30
CA PHE A 167 -17.88 3.87 -10.25
C PHE A 167 -17.53 3.11 -8.95
N PHE A 168 -18.24 2.02 -8.63
CA PHE A 168 -17.95 1.21 -7.43
C PHE A 168 -16.87 0.14 -7.66
N SER A 169 -16.48 -0.11 -8.91
CA SER A 169 -15.63 -1.25 -9.30
C SER A 169 -14.26 -0.81 -9.84
N GLU A 170 -14.21 0.34 -10.52
CA GLU A 170 -12.99 0.92 -11.08
C GLU A 170 -12.39 1.96 -10.12
N PRO A 171 -11.05 2.07 -10.04
CA PRO A 171 -10.40 3.07 -9.22
C PRO A 171 -10.71 4.48 -9.74
N ALA A 172 -10.74 5.47 -8.85
CA ALA A 172 -11.14 6.84 -9.15
C ALA A 172 -10.23 7.58 -10.16
N PHE A 173 -9.08 7.01 -10.53
CA PHE A 173 -8.08 7.63 -11.40
C PHE A 173 -7.62 6.66 -12.50
N GLU A 174 -7.51 7.16 -13.74
CA GLU A 174 -6.94 6.42 -14.88
C GLU A 174 -5.45 6.10 -14.68
N ASN A 175 -4.70 7.05 -14.11
CA ASN A 175 -3.29 6.90 -13.80
C ASN A 175 -3.07 7.13 -12.31
N LEU A 176 -2.59 6.11 -11.61
CA LEU A 176 -2.32 6.12 -10.17
C LEU A 176 -1.07 6.94 -9.83
N LEU A 177 -0.09 6.99 -10.74
CA LEU A 177 1.16 7.72 -10.53
C LEU A 177 1.34 8.84 -11.57
N PRO A 178 2.01 9.94 -11.19
CA PRO A 178 2.43 10.96 -12.13
C PRO A 178 3.40 10.39 -13.16
N PRO A 179 3.61 11.08 -14.30
CA PRO A 179 4.58 10.64 -15.30
C PRO A 179 5.98 10.50 -14.66
N PRO A 180 6.79 9.54 -15.12
CA PRO A 180 8.10 9.29 -14.54
C PRO A 180 9.02 10.51 -14.73
N PRO A 181 9.92 10.77 -13.77
CA PRO A 181 10.80 11.93 -13.79
C PRO A 181 11.75 11.92 -15.00
N PRO A 182 12.41 13.05 -15.31
CA PRO A 182 13.41 13.13 -16.38
C PRO A 182 14.51 12.06 -16.22
N GLU A 183 15.09 11.63 -17.35
CA GLU A 183 15.98 10.47 -17.43
C GLU A 183 17.17 10.51 -16.44
N GLN A 184 17.68 11.71 -16.13
CA GLN A 184 18.79 11.90 -15.18
C GLN A 184 18.47 11.47 -13.75
N TYR A 185 17.22 11.60 -13.33
CA TYR A 185 16.75 11.28 -11.98
C TYR A 185 15.94 9.98 -11.94
N ARG A 186 15.68 9.38 -13.11
CA ARG A 186 14.85 8.19 -13.25
C ARG A 186 15.61 6.94 -12.81
N ARG A 187 14.94 6.11 -12.02
CA ARG A 187 15.42 4.75 -11.70
C ARG A 187 15.15 3.79 -12.87
N PRO A 188 16.02 2.81 -13.13
CA PRO A 188 15.87 1.92 -14.26
C PRO A 188 14.60 1.06 -14.19
N LEU A 189 14.19 0.65 -12.99
CA LEU A 189 13.05 -0.23 -12.75
C LEU A 189 12.13 0.33 -11.66
N THR A 190 10.86 -0.05 -11.69
CA THR A 190 9.87 0.23 -10.65
C THR A 190 9.61 -1.04 -9.85
N LEU A 191 9.72 -0.95 -8.52
CA LEU A 191 9.46 -2.06 -7.61
C LEU A 191 8.20 -1.77 -6.80
N VAL A 192 7.15 -2.55 -7.05
CA VAL A 192 5.89 -2.49 -6.32
C VAL A 192 5.93 -3.53 -5.21
N VAL A 193 5.81 -3.11 -3.96
CA VAL A 193 5.85 -4.03 -2.80
C VAL A 193 4.57 -3.93 -1.98
N THR A 194 4.03 -5.06 -1.57
CA THR A 194 2.93 -5.10 -0.61
C THR A 194 3.42 -4.70 0.78
N LEU A 195 2.58 -4.02 1.56
CA LEU A 195 2.94 -3.55 2.89
C LEU A 195 2.68 -4.63 3.94
N ASP A 196 1.41 -5.03 4.04
CA ASP A 196 0.90 -5.98 5.03
C ASP A 196 1.42 -7.39 4.75
N ASP A 197 1.86 -8.07 5.80
CA ASP A 197 2.37 -9.45 5.77
C ASP A 197 3.61 -9.70 4.89
N PHE A 198 4.23 -8.63 4.38
CA PHE A 198 5.53 -8.69 3.68
C PHE A 198 6.59 -7.82 4.35
N LEU A 199 6.31 -6.52 4.52
CA LEU A 199 7.20 -5.58 5.21
C LEU A 199 6.88 -5.51 6.70
N ILE A 200 5.59 -5.43 7.02
CA ILE A 200 5.09 -5.32 8.38
C ILE A 200 4.09 -6.43 8.66
N HIS A 201 3.89 -6.74 9.93
CA HIS A 201 2.83 -7.65 10.36
C HIS A 201 2.11 -7.04 11.55
N SER A 202 0.78 -6.90 11.42
CA SER A 202 -0.06 -6.28 12.44
C SER A 202 -0.91 -7.34 13.14
N ASN A 203 -0.73 -7.47 14.45
CA ASN A 203 -1.52 -8.36 15.30
C ASN A 203 -2.38 -7.54 16.25
N TRP A 204 -3.62 -7.98 16.43
CA TRP A 204 -4.53 -7.41 17.42
C TRP A 204 -4.54 -8.26 18.69
N ASP A 205 -4.36 -7.59 19.83
CA ASP A 205 -4.48 -8.19 21.16
C ASP A 205 -5.51 -7.40 21.98
N THR A 206 -6.25 -8.11 22.83
CA THR A 206 -7.25 -7.52 23.74
C THR A 206 -6.64 -6.52 24.73
N GLN A 207 -5.41 -6.75 25.18
CA GLN A 207 -4.76 -5.92 26.19
C GLN A 207 -4.09 -4.67 25.61
N HIS A 208 -3.52 -4.80 24.41
CA HIS A 208 -2.67 -3.77 23.81
C HIS A 208 -3.23 -3.17 22.51
N GLY A 209 -4.36 -3.69 22.01
CA GLY A 209 -4.93 -3.32 20.73
C GLY A 209 -4.07 -3.77 19.55
N TRP A 210 -4.08 -2.97 18.48
CA TRP A 210 -3.28 -3.20 17.28
C TRP A 210 -1.79 -2.94 17.54
N ARG A 211 -0.95 -3.92 17.27
CA ARG A 211 0.51 -3.81 17.32
C ARG A 211 1.10 -4.24 15.99
N THR A 212 1.99 -3.41 15.46
CA THR A 212 2.65 -3.65 14.18
C THR A 212 4.13 -3.94 14.41
N GLY A 213 4.58 -5.12 13.98
CA GLY A 213 5.98 -5.52 13.94
C GLY A 213 6.61 -5.17 12.59
N LYS A 214 7.88 -4.74 12.60
CA LYS A 214 8.70 -4.58 11.40
C LYS A 214 9.42 -5.88 11.09
N ARG A 215 9.44 -6.30 9.83
CA ARG A 215 10.23 -7.46 9.41
C ARG A 215 11.72 -7.14 9.53
N PRO A 216 12.56 -8.08 10.03
CA PRO A 216 14.00 -7.83 10.12
C PRO A 216 14.59 -7.52 8.74
N GLY A 217 15.50 -6.54 8.69
CA GLY A 217 16.12 -6.09 7.46
C GLY A 217 15.29 -5.13 6.60
N LEU A 218 14.06 -4.75 7.00
CA LEU A 218 13.20 -3.82 6.25
C LEU A 218 13.89 -2.49 5.92
N ASP A 219 14.52 -1.84 6.89
CA ASP A 219 15.13 -0.51 6.68
C ASP A 219 16.27 -0.58 5.66
N TYR A 220 17.09 -1.63 5.77
CA TYR A 220 18.16 -1.89 4.82
C TYR A 220 17.61 -2.26 3.44
N PHE A 221 16.57 -3.07 3.37
CA PHE A 221 15.90 -3.44 2.13
C PHE A 221 15.40 -2.21 1.36
N LEU A 222 14.63 -1.33 2.01
CA LEU A 222 14.12 -0.11 1.38
C LEU A 222 15.24 0.86 1.00
N GLY A 223 16.14 1.16 1.94
CA GLY A 223 17.18 2.16 1.71
C GLY A 223 18.27 1.71 0.75
N TYR A 224 18.60 0.41 0.68
CA TYR A 224 19.55 -0.11 -0.29
C TYR A 224 18.94 -0.15 -1.69
N LEU A 225 17.69 -0.63 -1.82
CA LEU A 225 17.03 -0.78 -3.12
C LEU A 225 16.53 0.54 -3.72
N SER A 226 16.28 1.59 -2.93
CA SER A 226 15.87 2.91 -3.45
C SER A 226 16.91 3.56 -4.37
N GLN A 227 18.15 3.08 -4.32
CA GLN A 227 19.23 3.46 -5.23
C GLN A 227 19.01 2.93 -6.65
N TYR A 228 18.34 1.78 -6.77
CA TYR A 228 18.17 1.03 -8.02
C TYR A 228 16.73 1.06 -8.53
N TYR A 229 15.76 1.18 -7.64
CA TYR A 229 14.33 1.09 -7.94
C TYR A 229 13.58 2.34 -7.52
N GLU A 230 12.58 2.69 -8.32
CA GLU A 230 11.46 3.52 -7.86
C GLU A 230 10.55 2.61 -7.01
N ILE A 231 10.59 2.78 -5.69
CA ILE A 231 9.83 1.93 -4.77
C ILE A 231 8.42 2.49 -4.60
N VAL A 232 7.44 1.68 -4.96
CA VAL A 232 6.01 1.95 -4.77
C VAL A 232 5.46 0.97 -3.75
N VAL A 233 5.05 1.47 -2.58
CA VAL A 233 4.38 0.63 -1.57
C VAL A 233 2.91 0.56 -1.94
N PHE A 234 2.40 -0.64 -2.24
CA PHE A 234 0.99 -0.85 -2.57
C PHE A 234 0.33 -1.70 -1.48
N ALA A 235 -0.23 -1.02 -0.47
CA ALA A 235 -0.90 -1.65 0.65
C ALA A 235 -2.29 -2.20 0.26
N SER A 236 -2.65 -3.36 0.82
CA SER A 236 -3.97 -3.96 0.64
C SER A 236 -5.02 -3.39 1.61
N ASN A 237 -4.57 -2.73 2.68
CA ASN A 237 -5.39 -2.02 3.63
C ASN A 237 -5.73 -0.58 3.19
N SER A 238 -6.78 -0.01 3.78
CA SER A 238 -7.21 1.38 3.50
C SER A 238 -6.16 2.39 3.98
N GLN A 239 -6.08 3.51 3.26
CA GLN A 239 -5.17 4.62 3.54
C GLN A 239 -5.23 5.08 5.01
N ILE A 240 -6.43 5.12 5.60
CA ILE A 240 -6.63 5.60 6.99
C ILE A 240 -5.78 4.82 8.01
N TYR A 241 -5.56 3.53 7.77
CA TYR A 241 -4.80 2.66 8.67
C TYR A 241 -3.32 2.61 8.33
N SER A 242 -3.00 2.53 7.04
CA SER A 242 -1.63 2.24 6.58
C SER A 242 -0.76 3.48 6.41
N ASP A 243 -1.35 4.65 6.14
CA ASP A 243 -0.60 5.89 5.87
C ASP A 243 0.34 6.28 7.03
N LYS A 244 -0.18 6.23 8.27
CA LYS A 244 0.63 6.47 9.47
C LYS A 244 1.77 5.47 9.64
N THR A 245 1.59 4.25 9.16
CA THR A 245 2.61 3.20 9.27
C THR A 245 3.70 3.43 8.24
N VAL A 246 3.34 3.76 6.99
CA VAL A 246 4.30 4.11 5.93
C VAL A 246 5.15 5.31 6.35
N ASN A 247 4.53 6.38 6.87
CA ASN A 247 5.24 7.58 7.34
C ASN A 247 6.19 7.30 8.52
N LYS A 248 5.94 6.23 9.30
CA LYS A 248 6.85 5.79 10.37
C LYS A 248 7.99 4.91 9.85
N LEU A 249 7.79 4.19 8.74
CA LEU A 249 8.83 3.38 8.11
C LEU A 249 9.85 4.26 7.37
N ASP A 250 9.38 5.32 6.72
CA ASP A 250 10.21 6.27 6.00
C ASP A 250 9.92 7.72 6.46
N PRO A 251 10.45 8.13 7.63
CA PRO A 251 10.15 9.43 8.22
C PRO A 251 10.75 10.61 7.44
N TYR A 252 11.69 10.36 6.53
CA TYR A 252 12.31 11.39 5.69
C TYR A 252 11.81 11.34 4.24
N HIS A 253 10.86 10.45 3.92
CA HIS A 253 10.39 10.19 2.56
C HIS A 253 11.53 9.99 1.55
N ALA A 254 12.59 9.31 2.00
CA ALA A 254 13.86 9.19 1.28
C ALA A 254 13.96 7.90 0.45
N TYR A 255 13.14 6.88 0.77
CA TYR A 255 13.20 5.57 0.15
C TYR A 255 11.96 5.27 -0.69
N ILE A 256 10.77 5.57 -0.16
CA ILE A 256 9.49 5.27 -0.78
C ILE A 256 9.10 6.43 -1.68
N SER A 257 8.97 6.18 -2.99
CA SER A 257 8.60 7.21 -3.95
C SER A 257 7.10 7.51 -3.91
N TYR A 258 6.28 6.46 -3.84
CA TYR A 258 4.82 6.57 -3.79
C TYR A 258 4.21 5.50 -2.88
N ALA A 259 3.14 5.86 -2.18
CA ALA A 259 2.33 4.93 -1.39
C ALA A 259 0.91 4.88 -1.95
N LEU A 260 0.49 3.68 -2.35
CA LEU A 260 -0.85 3.35 -2.82
C LEU A 260 -1.53 2.43 -1.81
N PHE A 261 -2.85 2.53 -1.74
CA PHE A 261 -3.66 1.84 -0.75
C PHE A 261 -4.82 1.11 -1.42
N ARG A 262 -5.67 0.45 -0.62
CA ARG A 262 -6.84 -0.29 -1.10
C ARG A 262 -7.71 0.48 -2.09
N GLU A 263 -7.85 1.79 -1.89
CA GLU A 263 -8.64 2.70 -2.72
C GLU A 263 -8.13 2.79 -4.17
N ALA A 264 -6.86 2.46 -4.41
CA ALA A 264 -6.23 2.43 -5.73
C ALA A 264 -6.37 1.06 -6.44
N CYS A 265 -6.90 0.04 -5.75
CA CYS A 265 -7.10 -1.28 -6.35
C CYS A 265 -8.39 -1.33 -7.17
N ARG A 266 -8.43 -2.21 -8.19
CA ARG A 266 -9.65 -2.55 -8.91
C ARG A 266 -10.40 -3.65 -8.17
N TYR A 267 -11.71 -3.53 -8.05
CA TYR A 267 -12.55 -4.59 -7.50
C TYR A 267 -13.21 -5.34 -8.65
N LYS A 268 -12.89 -6.63 -8.80
CA LYS A 268 -13.42 -7.48 -9.87
C LYS A 268 -13.69 -8.88 -9.35
N ASP A 269 -14.88 -9.41 -9.62
CA ASP A 269 -15.28 -10.79 -9.27
C ASP A 269 -15.10 -11.13 -7.79
N GLY A 270 -15.33 -10.16 -6.89
CA GLY A 270 -15.17 -10.34 -5.45
C GLY A 270 -13.73 -10.17 -4.94
N LYS A 271 -12.77 -9.96 -5.84
CA LYS A 271 -11.33 -9.88 -5.57
C LYS A 271 -10.82 -8.46 -5.69
N LEU A 272 -9.84 -8.13 -4.86
CA LEU A 272 -9.12 -6.87 -4.92
C LEU A 272 -7.85 -7.08 -5.75
N ILE A 273 -7.75 -6.37 -6.88
CA ILE A 273 -6.66 -6.55 -7.84
C ILE A 273 -5.83 -5.27 -7.91
N LYS A 274 -4.51 -5.43 -7.83
CA LYS A 274 -3.53 -4.36 -8.00
C LYS A 274 -3.15 -4.28 -9.47
N ASP A 275 -3.88 -3.47 -10.22
CA ASP A 275 -3.66 -3.34 -11.67
C ASP A 275 -2.42 -2.51 -11.97
N LEU A 276 -1.34 -3.16 -12.43
CA LEU A 276 -0.07 -2.51 -12.73
C LEU A 276 -0.16 -1.60 -13.97
N SER A 277 -1.13 -1.81 -14.87
CA SER A 277 -1.26 -0.95 -16.05
C SER A 277 -1.65 0.49 -15.71
N LEU A 278 -2.27 0.69 -14.54
CA LEU A 278 -2.68 2.00 -14.06
C LEU A 278 -1.53 2.78 -13.39
N LEU A 279 -0.37 2.16 -13.18
CA LEU A 279 0.78 2.83 -12.56
C LEU A 279 1.46 3.85 -13.48
N ASN A 280 1.07 3.96 -14.77
CA ASN A 280 1.73 4.83 -15.74
C ASN A 280 3.25 4.56 -15.81
N ARG A 281 3.62 3.28 -15.79
CA ARG A 281 5.00 2.77 -15.90
C ARG A 281 5.04 1.67 -16.96
N ASP A 282 6.22 1.48 -17.55
CA ASP A 282 6.44 0.40 -18.51
C ASP A 282 6.42 -0.94 -17.78
N LEU A 283 5.45 -1.81 -18.12
CA LEU A 283 5.32 -3.16 -17.55
C LEU A 283 6.57 -4.01 -17.81
N GLY A 284 7.35 -3.75 -18.87
CA GLY A 284 8.63 -4.43 -19.07
C GLY A 284 9.68 -4.11 -17.99
N LYS A 285 9.46 -3.03 -17.22
CA LYS A 285 10.37 -2.52 -16.20
C LYS A 285 9.74 -2.46 -14.80
N THR A 286 8.57 -3.07 -14.62
CA THR A 286 7.87 -3.12 -13.34
C THR A 286 7.89 -4.54 -12.78
N VAL A 287 8.28 -4.66 -11.51
CA VAL A 287 8.22 -5.92 -10.75
C VAL A 287 7.33 -5.70 -9.55
N MET A 288 6.36 -6.59 -9.33
CA MET A 288 5.51 -6.59 -8.15
C MET A 288 5.88 -7.74 -7.22
N ILE A 289 5.91 -7.48 -5.92
CA ILE A 289 6.10 -8.48 -4.87
C ILE A 289 4.89 -8.41 -3.96
N ASP A 290 4.10 -9.48 -3.96
CA ASP A 290 2.88 -9.58 -3.17
C ASP A 290 2.80 -10.93 -2.45
N VAL A 291 1.94 -10.99 -1.45
CA VAL A 291 1.65 -12.20 -0.68
C VAL A 291 0.40 -12.89 -1.23
N ASP A 292 -0.52 -12.12 -1.80
CA ASP A 292 -1.79 -12.60 -2.31
C ASP A 292 -1.76 -12.76 -3.85
N GLU A 293 -2.13 -13.94 -4.32
CA GLU A 293 -2.18 -14.26 -5.74
C GLU A 293 -3.34 -13.51 -6.44
N ASP A 294 -4.44 -13.27 -5.72
CA ASP A 294 -5.59 -12.55 -6.26
C ASP A 294 -5.25 -11.09 -6.59
N SER A 295 -4.37 -10.49 -5.79
CA SER A 295 -3.85 -9.13 -6.03
C SER A 295 -3.08 -9.03 -7.35
N ALA A 296 -2.47 -10.12 -7.82
CA ALA A 296 -1.67 -10.18 -9.05
C ALA A 296 -2.41 -10.73 -10.27
N ALA A 297 -3.73 -10.97 -10.16
CA ALA A 297 -4.49 -11.71 -11.17
C ALA A 297 -4.42 -11.13 -12.59
N LEU A 298 -4.23 -9.82 -12.76
CA LEU A 298 -4.13 -9.18 -14.08
C LEU A 298 -2.72 -9.23 -14.69
N GLN A 299 -1.66 -9.29 -13.88
CA GLN A 299 -0.26 -9.31 -14.34
C GLN A 299 0.60 -10.32 -13.55
N PRO A 300 0.31 -11.63 -13.64
CA PRO A 300 1.06 -12.67 -12.95
C PRO A 300 2.50 -12.82 -13.47
N GLU A 301 2.80 -12.39 -14.69
CA GLU A 301 4.13 -12.43 -15.28
C GLU A 301 5.10 -11.43 -14.65
N ASN A 302 4.59 -10.31 -14.15
CA ASN A 302 5.35 -9.26 -13.46
C ASN A 302 5.44 -9.48 -11.94
N SER A 303 4.73 -10.46 -11.42
CA SER A 303 4.49 -10.63 -9.99
C SER A 303 5.28 -11.81 -9.40
N ILE A 304 5.85 -11.59 -8.23
CA ILE A 304 6.51 -12.59 -7.39
C ILE A 304 5.63 -12.78 -6.17
N ILE A 305 4.96 -13.92 -6.09
CA ILE A 305 4.10 -14.27 -4.95
C ILE A 305 4.97 -14.92 -3.87
N VAL A 306 5.06 -14.26 -2.71
CA VAL A 306 5.89 -14.70 -1.59
C VAL A 306 5.04 -15.20 -0.43
N LYS A 307 5.62 -16.05 0.42
CA LYS A 307 4.93 -16.52 1.62
C LYS A 307 4.64 -15.35 2.57
N LYS A 308 3.41 -15.32 3.10
CA LYS A 308 2.97 -14.47 4.20
C LYS A 308 3.94 -14.55 5.39
N TRP A 309 4.37 -13.38 5.87
CA TRP A 309 5.16 -13.23 7.08
C TRP A 309 4.25 -13.16 8.31
N GLU A 310 4.47 -14.05 9.27
CA GLU A 310 3.64 -14.18 10.49
C GLU A 310 4.23 -13.41 11.69
N GLY A 311 5.17 -12.49 11.45
CA GLY A 311 5.79 -11.70 12.51
C GLY A 311 7.01 -12.34 13.18
N GLN A 312 7.43 -13.55 12.78
CA GLN A 312 8.62 -14.21 13.31
C GLN A 312 9.90 -13.64 12.71
N PRO A 313 11.01 -13.49 13.46
CA PRO A 313 12.24 -12.97 12.89
C PRO A 313 12.76 -13.90 11.77
N ASP A 314 12.99 -13.35 10.57
CA ASP A 314 13.55 -14.05 9.42
C ASP A 314 14.57 -13.19 8.67
N GLU A 315 15.27 -13.78 7.70
CA GLU A 315 16.29 -13.10 6.87
C GLU A 315 15.83 -12.93 5.41
N TYR A 316 14.55 -13.19 5.14
CA TYR A 316 14.03 -13.31 3.77
C TYR A 316 14.21 -12.00 2.97
N LEU A 317 13.91 -10.84 3.56
CA LEU A 317 14.09 -9.55 2.88
C LEU A 317 15.54 -9.32 2.46
N ILE A 318 16.50 -9.70 3.31
CA ILE A 318 17.94 -9.56 3.02
C ILE A 318 18.34 -10.52 1.90
N SER A 319 17.85 -11.76 1.94
CA SER A 319 18.13 -12.78 0.93
C SER A 319 17.54 -12.45 -0.46
N LEU A 320 16.54 -11.57 -0.52
CA LEU A 320 15.91 -11.12 -1.76
C LEU A 320 16.70 -10.01 -2.47
N ILE A 321 17.51 -9.25 -1.73
CA ILE A 321 18.30 -8.12 -2.27
C ILE A 321 19.23 -8.56 -3.41
N PRO A 322 20.03 -9.64 -3.31
CA PRO A 322 20.91 -10.08 -4.39
C PRO A 322 20.21 -10.27 -5.74
N PHE A 323 18.99 -10.82 -5.70
CA PHE A 323 18.20 -11.06 -6.91
C PHE A 323 17.70 -9.75 -7.52
N LEU A 324 17.17 -8.83 -6.69
CA LEU A 324 16.69 -7.53 -7.15
C LEU A 324 17.84 -6.63 -7.62
N GLU A 325 18.99 -6.66 -6.94
CA GLU A 325 20.23 -5.98 -7.34
C GLU A 325 20.69 -6.48 -8.73
N TYR A 326 20.68 -7.80 -8.95
CA TYR A 326 21.00 -8.39 -10.24
C TYR A 326 20.06 -7.89 -11.34
N LEU A 327 18.75 -7.87 -11.12
CA LEU A 327 17.78 -7.38 -12.12
C LEU A 327 18.02 -5.92 -12.54
N ALA A 328 18.38 -5.04 -11.60
CA ALA A 328 18.56 -3.61 -11.88
C ALA A 328 19.93 -3.28 -12.48
N THR A 329 20.94 -4.09 -12.23
CA THR A 329 22.33 -3.84 -12.68
C THR A 329 22.63 -4.43 -14.05
N GLN A 330 21.86 -5.44 -14.46
CA GLN A 330 21.94 -5.97 -15.82
C GLN A 330 21.18 -5.07 -16.81
N PRO A 331 21.62 -4.96 -18.08
CA PRO A 331 20.92 -4.21 -19.12
C PRO A 331 19.68 -4.97 -19.60
N VAL A 332 18.67 -5.08 -18.74
CA VAL A 332 17.43 -5.80 -18.99
C VAL A 332 16.44 -4.87 -19.70
N LYS A 333 15.97 -5.28 -20.89
CA LYS A 333 14.89 -4.57 -21.60
C LYS A 333 13.52 -4.91 -21.03
N ASP A 334 13.32 -6.17 -20.66
CA ASP A 334 12.07 -6.71 -20.13
C ASP A 334 12.37 -7.70 -19.00
N VAL A 335 11.79 -7.50 -17.82
CA VAL A 335 11.97 -8.34 -16.64
C VAL A 335 11.19 -9.66 -16.73
N ARG A 336 10.10 -9.71 -17.49
CA ARG A 336 9.15 -10.84 -17.52
C ARG A 336 9.79 -12.15 -17.99
N PRO A 337 10.62 -12.18 -19.06
CA PRO A 337 11.33 -13.41 -19.46
C PRO A 337 12.27 -13.94 -18.38
N ILE A 338 12.90 -13.05 -17.61
CA ILE A 338 13.80 -13.45 -16.51
C ILE A 338 12.98 -14.06 -15.38
N LEU A 339 11.87 -13.43 -14.99
CA LEU A 339 10.95 -13.94 -13.96
C LEU A 339 10.34 -15.28 -14.36
N ASN A 340 9.95 -15.44 -15.63
CA ASN A 340 9.39 -16.68 -16.15
C ASN A 340 10.44 -17.79 -16.36
N SER A 341 11.74 -17.47 -16.26
CA SER A 341 12.81 -18.48 -16.31
C SER A 341 12.91 -19.30 -15.02
N TYR A 342 12.31 -18.83 -13.92
CA TYR A 342 12.27 -19.54 -12.65
C TYR A 342 11.13 -20.55 -12.65
N LYS A 343 11.39 -21.77 -12.14
CA LYS A 343 10.39 -22.85 -12.16
C LYS A 343 9.25 -22.57 -11.19
N ASP A 344 9.60 -22.01 -10.04
CA ASP A 344 8.69 -21.65 -8.98
C ASP A 344 9.05 -20.24 -8.50
N LYS A 345 8.19 -19.28 -8.79
CA LYS A 345 8.39 -17.87 -8.41
C LYS A 345 8.35 -17.68 -6.89
N SER A 346 7.70 -18.58 -6.15
CA SER A 346 7.60 -18.47 -4.70
C SER A 346 8.93 -18.75 -3.99
N ASN A 347 9.82 -19.52 -4.61
CA ASN A 347 11.14 -19.87 -4.09
C ASN A 347 12.28 -19.28 -4.92
N ILE A 348 12.09 -18.04 -5.38
CA ILE A 348 13.06 -17.37 -6.26
C ILE A 348 14.43 -17.17 -5.61
N VAL A 349 14.45 -16.95 -4.30
CA VAL A 349 15.68 -16.71 -3.52
C VAL A 349 16.61 -17.94 -3.55
N ALA A 350 16.08 -19.12 -3.27
CA ALA A 350 16.89 -20.34 -3.24
C ALA A 350 17.40 -20.69 -4.63
N GLU A 351 16.52 -20.63 -5.65
CA GLU A 351 16.91 -20.89 -7.04
C GLU A 351 17.96 -19.88 -7.54
N PHE A 352 17.82 -18.59 -7.20
CA PHE A 352 18.81 -17.57 -7.54
C PHE A 352 20.16 -17.83 -6.87
N THR A 353 20.15 -18.22 -5.59
CA THR A 353 21.38 -18.53 -4.85
C THR A 353 22.12 -19.72 -5.47
N GLU A 354 21.39 -20.75 -5.92
CA GLU A 354 21.99 -21.87 -6.66
C GLU A 354 22.59 -21.43 -8.01
N ARG A 355 21.89 -20.57 -8.75
CA ARG A 355 22.38 -20.02 -10.02
C ARG A 355 23.62 -19.16 -9.81
N GLU A 356 23.63 -18.33 -8.77
CA GLU A 356 24.77 -17.49 -8.38
C GLU A 356 25.96 -18.37 -7.99
N ASN A 357 25.77 -19.42 -7.20
CA ASN A 357 26.84 -20.35 -6.82
C ASN A 357 27.46 -21.04 -8.04
N LYS A 358 26.64 -21.49 -9.00
CA LYS A 358 27.13 -22.05 -10.28
C LYS A 358 27.93 -21.02 -11.08
N LEU A 359 27.48 -19.77 -11.12
CA LEU A 359 28.20 -18.67 -11.76
C LEU A 359 29.54 -18.40 -11.06
N ARG A 360 29.56 -18.44 -9.72
CA ARG A 360 30.78 -18.32 -8.90
C ARG A 360 31.77 -19.44 -9.17
N GLU A 361 31.30 -20.68 -9.29
CA GLU A 361 32.14 -21.82 -9.65
C GLU A 361 32.73 -21.72 -11.06
N GLN A 362 31.92 -21.29 -12.03
CA GLN A 362 32.39 -21.03 -13.40
C GLN A 362 33.44 -19.92 -13.43
N TRP A 363 33.16 -18.79 -12.76
CA TRP A 363 34.10 -17.68 -12.61
C TRP A 363 35.44 -18.14 -12.00
N LYS A 364 35.38 -18.93 -10.92
CA LYS A 364 36.57 -19.52 -10.28
C LYS A 364 37.30 -20.50 -11.19
N LYS A 365 36.62 -21.22 -12.09
CA LYS A 365 37.30 -22.09 -13.08
C LYS A 365 38.02 -21.25 -14.14
N ASP A 366 37.35 -20.23 -14.66
CA ASP A 366 37.88 -19.36 -15.72
C ASP A 366 39.01 -18.45 -15.22
N HIS A 367 38.98 -18.03 -13.95
CA HIS A 367 39.96 -17.10 -13.36
C HIS A 367 40.91 -17.76 -12.35
N GLY A 368 40.51 -18.88 -11.74
CA GLY A 368 41.33 -19.65 -10.79
C GLY A 368 42.05 -20.84 -11.44
N GLY A 369 41.63 -21.27 -12.63
CA GLY A 369 42.33 -22.23 -13.46
C GLY A 369 43.09 -21.53 -14.59
N ASN A 370 44.42 -21.48 -14.48
CA ASN A 370 45.36 -21.24 -15.58
C ASN A 370 45.73 -19.78 -15.93
N ASN A 371 46.33 -19.07 -14.97
CA ASN A 371 47.41 -18.13 -15.29
C ASN A 371 48.69 -18.94 -15.61
N GLY A 372 48.72 -19.56 -16.79
CA GLY A 372 49.89 -20.21 -17.38
C GLY A 372 50.99 -19.25 -17.84
N LYS A 373 51.01 -18.01 -17.33
CA LYS A 373 52.15 -17.10 -17.44
C LYS A 373 52.40 -16.49 -16.06
N PRO A 374 53.48 -16.87 -15.36
CA PRO A 374 53.85 -16.22 -14.13
C PRO A 374 54.24 -14.79 -14.47
N ASN A 375 53.35 -13.84 -14.18
CA ASN A 375 53.76 -12.44 -14.12
C ASN A 375 54.82 -12.35 -13.01
N ALA A 376 56.04 -11.95 -13.35
CA ALA A 376 57.16 -11.84 -12.41
C ALA A 376 56.78 -11.01 -11.17
N GLY A 377 55.90 -10.02 -11.33
CA GLY A 377 55.32 -9.23 -10.24
C GLY A 377 54.51 -10.04 -9.22
N ASN A 378 53.67 -11.00 -9.66
CA ASN A 378 52.89 -11.85 -8.74
C ASN A 378 53.78 -12.85 -7.99
N PHE A 379 54.84 -13.34 -8.63
CA PHE A 379 55.84 -14.20 -7.97
C PHE A 379 56.64 -13.42 -6.92
N ILE A 380 57.10 -12.21 -7.25
CA ILE A 380 57.83 -11.34 -6.32
C ILE A 380 56.95 -10.91 -5.14
N ALA A 381 55.69 -10.54 -5.37
CA ALA A 381 54.74 -10.21 -4.30
C ALA A 381 54.51 -11.40 -3.35
N LYS A 382 54.34 -12.61 -3.89
CA LYS A 382 54.19 -13.84 -3.09
C LYS A 382 55.47 -14.20 -2.32
N LEU A 383 56.65 -13.94 -2.91
CA LEU A 383 57.95 -14.13 -2.27
C LEU A 383 58.22 -13.11 -1.15
N LEU A 384 57.70 -11.89 -1.29
CA LEU A 384 57.79 -10.82 -0.29
C LEU A 384 56.70 -10.89 0.79
N GLY A 385 55.82 -11.90 0.76
CA GLY A 385 54.72 -12.03 1.71
C GLY A 385 53.63 -10.95 1.55
N ILE A 386 53.60 -10.26 0.40
CA ILE A 386 52.57 -9.28 0.08
C ILE A 386 51.36 -10.05 -0.47
N PRO A 387 50.18 -10.00 0.18
CA PRO A 387 48.99 -10.69 -0.31
C PRO A 387 48.60 -10.12 -1.67
N VAL A 388 48.64 -10.95 -2.71
CA VAL A 388 48.13 -10.60 -4.03
C VAL A 388 46.60 -10.67 -3.96
N PRO A 389 45.87 -9.56 -4.20
CA PRO A 389 44.42 -9.58 -4.14
C PRO A 389 43.86 -10.51 -5.23
N GLU A 390 43.01 -11.45 -4.83
CA GLU A 390 42.29 -12.29 -5.78
C GLU A 390 41.31 -11.43 -6.61
N PRO A 391 41.14 -11.71 -7.91
CA PRO A 391 40.18 -10.97 -8.73
C PRO A 391 38.77 -11.21 -8.21
N LYS A 392 38.17 -10.16 -7.63
CA LYS A 392 36.79 -10.17 -7.17
C LYS A 392 35.87 -10.35 -8.37
N MET A 393 34.78 -11.08 -8.19
CA MET A 393 33.77 -11.23 -9.21
C MET A 393 32.99 -9.92 -9.43
N PRO A 394 32.52 -9.64 -10.65
CA PRO A 394 31.85 -8.37 -10.96
C PRO A 394 30.65 -8.06 -10.06
N LEU A 395 29.84 -9.07 -9.71
CA LEU A 395 28.69 -8.89 -8.83
C LEU A 395 29.10 -8.44 -7.41
N ASP A 396 30.23 -8.93 -6.89
CA ASP A 396 30.72 -8.52 -5.56
C ASP A 396 31.22 -7.07 -5.58
N ILE A 397 31.84 -6.62 -6.68
CA ILE A 397 32.27 -5.22 -6.85
C ILE A 397 31.05 -4.29 -6.88
N ILE A 398 30.01 -4.67 -7.62
CA ILE A 398 28.76 -3.90 -7.71
C ILE A 398 28.11 -3.81 -6.32
N ARG A 399 28.08 -4.92 -5.57
CA ARG A 399 27.53 -4.96 -4.22
C ARG A 399 28.30 -4.08 -3.25
N GLU A 400 29.63 -4.17 -3.24
CA GLU A 400 30.51 -3.32 -2.41
C GLU A 400 30.26 -1.84 -2.72
N HIS A 401 30.18 -1.48 -4.00
CA HIS A 401 29.86 -0.11 -4.41
C HIS A 401 28.47 0.33 -3.93
N GLY A 402 27.45 -0.51 -4.10
CA GLY A 402 26.09 -0.24 -3.63
C GLY A 402 26.01 -0.06 -2.11
N GLN A 403 26.80 -0.84 -1.34
CA GLN A 403 26.87 -0.73 0.12
C GLN A 403 27.53 0.58 0.54
N LEU A 404 28.63 0.95 -0.11
CA LEU A 404 29.29 2.24 0.13
C LEU A 404 28.37 3.42 -0.19
N GLN A 405 27.61 3.33 -1.27
CA GLN A 405 26.65 4.37 -1.66
C GLN A 405 25.49 4.46 -0.66
N TYR A 406 25.00 3.33 -0.14
CA TYR A 406 24.03 3.29 0.95
C TYR A 406 24.59 3.94 2.23
N GLU A 407 25.80 3.59 2.66
CA GLU A 407 26.42 4.20 3.85
C GLU A 407 26.58 5.72 3.71
N HIS A 408 27.01 6.17 2.53
CA HIS A 408 27.11 7.59 2.22
C HIS A 408 25.74 8.28 2.28
N PHE A 409 24.71 7.66 1.72
CA PHE A 409 23.34 8.16 1.78
C PHE A 409 22.80 8.23 3.21
N GLN A 410 23.05 7.21 4.03
CA GLN A 410 22.65 7.23 5.45
C GLN A 410 23.32 8.36 6.23
N LYS A 411 24.62 8.61 6.00
CA LYS A 411 25.33 9.74 6.61
C LYS A 411 24.70 11.07 6.17
N TYR A 412 24.42 11.21 4.89
CA TYR A 412 23.77 12.41 4.35
C TYR A 412 22.38 12.66 4.96
N LEU A 413 21.57 11.60 5.14
CA LEU A 413 20.28 11.69 5.83
C LEU A 413 20.44 12.13 7.28
N GLN A 414 21.40 11.55 8.01
CA GLN A 414 21.64 11.90 9.42
C GLN A 414 22.09 13.36 9.59
N GLU A 415 22.96 13.84 8.72
CA GLU A 415 23.45 15.22 8.75
C GLU A 415 22.36 16.25 8.40
N ASN A 416 21.47 15.90 7.46
CA ASN A 416 20.42 16.81 6.95
C ASN A 416 19.02 16.51 7.49
N ALA A 417 18.87 15.62 8.48
CA ALA A 417 17.59 15.18 9.02
C ALA A 417 16.66 16.34 9.43
N HIS A 418 17.22 17.39 10.06
CA HIS A 418 16.44 18.55 10.48
C HIS A 418 15.86 19.32 9.30
N LYS A 419 16.62 19.47 8.21
CA LYS A 419 16.18 20.20 7.01
C LYS A 419 15.03 19.50 6.33
N PHE A 420 15.11 18.18 6.19
CA PHE A 420 14.03 17.38 5.59
C PHE A 420 12.72 17.52 6.38
N LEU A 421 12.79 17.45 7.72
CA LEU A 421 11.60 17.63 8.57
C LEU A 421 11.03 19.04 8.48
N GLU A 422 11.88 20.07 8.42
CA GLU A 422 11.43 21.46 8.25
C GLU A 422 10.79 21.71 6.88
N GLU A 423 11.38 21.17 5.81
CA GLU A 423 10.84 21.24 4.46
C GLU A 423 9.49 20.54 4.37
N GLU A 424 9.36 19.36 4.96
CA GLU A 424 8.11 18.62 5.00
C GLU A 424 7.02 19.38 5.77
N GLN A 425 7.35 19.98 6.91
CA GLN A 425 6.41 20.82 7.66
C GLN A 425 5.98 22.04 6.85
N LYS A 426 6.91 22.72 6.18
CA LYS A 426 6.58 23.84 5.29
C LYS A 426 5.67 23.41 4.15
N MET A 427 5.96 22.27 3.52
CA MET A 427 5.12 21.72 2.45
C MET A 427 3.73 21.36 2.98
N LYS A 428 3.62 20.69 4.13
CA LYS A 428 2.33 20.38 4.77
C LYS A 428 1.54 21.64 5.13
N ASP A 429 2.20 22.66 5.63
CA ASP A 429 1.59 23.95 5.93
C ASP A 429 1.15 24.68 4.65
N GLU A 430 1.95 24.62 3.58
CA GLU A 430 1.61 25.18 2.27
C GLU A 430 0.40 24.45 1.69
N PHE A 431 0.43 23.11 1.59
CA PHE A 431 -0.67 22.28 1.11
C PHE A 431 -1.94 22.39 1.97
N GLY A 432 -1.79 22.44 3.30
CA GLY A 432 -2.90 22.63 4.23
C GLY A 432 -3.55 24.03 4.13
N LYS A 433 -2.79 25.03 3.66
CA LYS A 433 -3.30 26.38 3.37
C LYS A 433 -3.89 26.51 1.95
N VAL A 434 -3.67 25.56 1.05
CA VAL A 434 -4.33 25.54 -0.27
C VAL A 434 -5.77 25.08 -0.08
N THR A 435 -6.61 26.00 0.40
CA THR A 435 -8.05 25.80 0.46
C THR A 435 -8.62 25.62 -0.96
N LEU A 436 -9.68 24.81 -1.08
CA LEU A 436 -10.43 24.52 -2.30
C LEU A 436 -10.66 25.75 -3.20
N ASN A 437 -10.84 26.93 -2.61
CA ASN A 437 -10.99 28.18 -3.35
C ASN A 437 -9.80 28.51 -4.26
N LYS A 438 -8.56 28.29 -3.82
CA LYS A 438 -7.34 28.54 -4.61
C LYS A 438 -7.18 27.50 -5.73
N LEU A 439 -7.53 26.25 -5.47
CA LEU A 439 -7.53 25.18 -6.48
C LEU A 439 -8.60 25.40 -7.57
N ILE A 440 -9.76 25.96 -7.18
CA ILE A 440 -10.87 26.29 -8.09
C ILE A 440 -10.60 27.59 -8.87
N THR A 441 -9.87 28.57 -8.30
CA THR A 441 -9.56 29.84 -8.99
C THR A 441 -8.28 29.79 -9.84
N GLU A 442 -7.28 29.02 -9.46
CA GLU A 442 -5.97 29.01 -10.13
C GLU A 442 -5.70 27.72 -10.94
N GLY A 443 -6.49 26.65 -10.75
CA GLY A 443 -6.27 25.36 -11.42
C GLY A 443 -5.01 24.63 -10.91
N ALA A 444 -4.83 23.37 -11.32
CA ALA A 444 -3.61 22.63 -10.99
C ALA A 444 -2.39 23.30 -11.65
N PRO A 445 -1.28 23.50 -10.93
CA PRO A 445 -0.12 24.21 -11.48
C PRO A 445 0.47 23.46 -12.68
N ASN A 446 0.74 24.20 -13.75
CA ASN A 446 1.28 23.67 -15.00
C ASN A 446 2.71 23.13 -14.77
N PRO A 447 3.11 21.94 -15.29
CA PRO A 447 4.45 21.38 -15.10
C PRO A 447 5.60 22.33 -15.44
N GLU A 448 5.41 23.22 -16.41
CA GLU A 448 6.41 24.24 -16.78
C GLU A 448 6.57 25.34 -15.73
N GLU A 449 5.50 25.69 -15.01
CA GLU A 449 5.54 26.70 -13.94
C GLU A 449 6.21 26.12 -12.70
N ILE A 450 5.93 24.85 -12.38
CA ILE A 450 6.62 24.12 -11.30
C ILE A 450 8.12 24.05 -11.60
N ALA A 451 8.51 23.73 -12.84
CA ALA A 451 9.90 23.70 -13.26
C ALA A 451 10.58 25.08 -13.18
N LYS A 452 9.88 26.16 -13.57
CA LYS A 452 10.40 27.53 -13.45
C LYS A 452 10.56 27.96 -11.99
N VAL A 453 9.61 27.62 -11.11
CA VAL A 453 9.68 27.91 -9.68
C VAL A 453 10.82 27.13 -9.02
N GLN A 454 11.03 25.87 -9.41
CA GLN A 454 12.16 25.06 -8.94
C GLN A 454 13.50 25.62 -9.43
N GLN A 455 13.60 26.06 -10.68
CA GLN A 455 14.80 26.71 -11.22
C GLN A 455 15.08 28.04 -10.53
N GLN A 456 14.06 28.85 -10.24
CA GLN A 456 14.20 30.09 -9.49
C GLN A 456 14.64 29.85 -8.04
N ARG A 457 14.06 28.87 -7.34
CA ARG A 457 14.52 28.47 -5.99
C ARG A 457 15.97 27.99 -6.02
N ALA A 458 16.37 27.16 -6.98
CA ALA A 458 17.74 26.70 -7.13
C ALA A 458 18.73 27.85 -7.40
N LEU A 459 18.32 28.86 -8.19
CA LEU A 459 19.10 30.07 -8.43
C LEU A 459 19.21 30.96 -7.18
N GLU A 460 18.13 31.12 -6.42
CA GLU A 460 18.15 31.85 -5.14
C GLU A 460 18.99 31.15 -4.08
N GLU A 461 18.95 29.82 -4.00
CA GLU A 461 19.81 29.05 -3.09
C GLU A 461 21.28 29.14 -3.51
N ALA A 462 21.57 29.07 -4.81
CA ALA A 462 22.92 29.29 -5.32
C ALA A 462 23.41 30.72 -5.02
N GLN A 463 22.55 31.74 -5.10
CA GLN A 463 22.87 33.12 -4.73
C GLN A 463 23.10 33.27 -3.23
N LYS A 464 22.25 32.67 -2.37
CA LYS A 464 22.44 32.67 -0.91
C LYS A 464 23.73 31.96 -0.49
N GLN A 465 24.10 30.88 -1.18
CA GLN A 465 25.38 30.19 -0.95
C GLN A 465 26.59 31.04 -1.38
N GLN A 466 26.45 31.88 -2.42
CA GLN A 466 27.48 32.83 -2.83
C GLN A 466 27.58 34.04 -1.90
N GLU A 467 26.46 34.51 -1.35
CA GLU A 467 26.42 35.63 -0.40
C GLU A 467 26.89 35.23 1.00
N GLY A 468 26.67 33.99 1.43
CA GLY A 468 27.19 33.45 2.71
C GLY A 468 28.70 33.19 2.74
N HIS A 469 29.41 33.41 1.63
CA HIS A 469 30.87 33.24 1.50
C HIS A 469 31.65 34.56 1.32
N LYS A 470 30.97 35.72 1.40
CA LYS A 470 31.61 37.04 1.57
C LYS A 470 31.49 37.48 3.02
#